data_AF-A0A942UHA6-F1
#
_entry.id   AF-A0A942UHA6-F1
#
_cell.length_a   1.000
_cell.length_b   1.000
_cell.length_c   1.000
_cell.angle_alpha   90.00
_cell.angle_beta   90.00
_cell.angle_gamma   90.00
#
_symmetry.space_group_name_H-M   'P 1'
#
loop_
_entity.id
_entity.type
_entity.pdbx_description
1 polymer ?
#
loop_
_entity_poly.entity_id
_entity_poly.type
_entity_poly.pdbx_seq_one_letter_code
_entity_poly.pdbx_strand_id
1 'polypeptide(L)'
;MVKKLLYTCIICFITCMITYVPVQATENEEEYFRFVEDAFHAQVSLSEKERDLAEIKKILQPYLTGQLSNKFIKENVIKTDKGYQAFGSDFAPHYVPFFSYNEKTKVVKYGEDVYVFEYFGDKDGPVSYGDHYMGVKISEVNGSWKISEVLSEIPKSITERIEPHQINKELDTALKSLNTHFYSVRTPILMTMHFPHLF
;
A
#
# COMPACT_ATOMS: atom_id res chain seq x y z
N MET A 1 19.85 -4.67 48.21
CA MET A 1 18.64 -5.12 47.49
C MET A 1 18.21 -4.16 46.38
N VAL A 2 18.13 -2.86 46.62
CA VAL A 2 17.65 -1.84 45.66
C VAL A 2 18.45 -1.79 44.34
N LYS A 3 19.77 -1.95 44.38
CA LYS A 3 20.63 -1.97 43.18
C LYS A 3 20.31 -3.16 42.24
N LYS A 4 19.97 -4.33 42.79
CA LYS A 4 19.60 -5.51 41.99
C LYS A 4 18.23 -5.32 41.31
N LEU A 5 17.29 -4.63 41.96
CA LEU A 5 15.97 -4.30 41.42
C LEU A 5 16.07 -3.28 40.27
N LEU A 6 16.98 -2.31 40.38
CA LEU A 6 17.21 -1.28 39.36
C LEU A 6 17.80 -1.87 38.06
N TYR A 7 18.75 -2.81 38.16
CA TYR A 7 19.32 -3.48 36.99
C TYR A 7 18.29 -4.35 36.25
N THR A 8 17.36 -4.99 36.97
CA THR A 8 16.29 -5.78 36.34
C THR A 8 15.30 -4.90 35.55
N CYS A 9 14.97 -3.71 36.06
CA CYS A 9 14.12 -2.76 35.33
C CYS A 9 14.80 -2.17 34.08
N ILE A 10 16.11 -1.90 34.13
CA ILE A 10 16.85 -1.37 32.97
C ILE A 10 17.01 -2.43 31.87
N ILE A 11 17.24 -3.70 32.23
CA ILE A 11 17.32 -4.80 31.26
C ILE A 11 15.96 -5.05 30.59
N CYS A 12 14.84 -4.99 31.33
CA CYS A 12 13.48 -5.06 30.76
C CYS A 12 13.12 -3.87 29.85
N PHE A 13 13.69 -2.68 30.11
CA PHE A 13 13.42 -1.50 29.29
C PHE A 13 14.22 -1.52 27.97
N ILE A 14 15.44 -2.06 28.00
CA ILE A 14 16.30 -2.21 26.81
C ILE A 14 15.80 -3.35 25.90
N THR A 15 15.24 -4.44 26.44
CA THR A 15 14.62 -5.51 25.62
C THR A 15 13.27 -5.10 25.02
N CYS A 16 12.61 -4.05 25.52
CA CYS A 16 11.32 -3.57 25.02
C CYS A 16 11.45 -2.57 23.85
N MET A 17 12.65 -2.03 23.58
CA MET A 17 12.89 -0.93 22.62
C MET A 17 13.54 -1.36 21.28
N ILE A 18 13.74 -2.65 21.04
CA ILE A 18 14.28 -3.16 19.77
C ILE A 18 13.27 -4.11 19.13
N THR A 19 12.07 -3.62 18.84
CA THR A 19 11.33 -4.13 17.69
C THR A 19 11.63 -3.21 16.52
N TYR A 20 12.79 -3.42 15.90
CA TYR A 20 12.88 -3.17 14.46
C TYR A 20 11.81 -4.07 13.85
N VAL A 21 10.75 -3.47 13.30
CA VAL A 21 9.91 -4.20 12.36
C VAL A 21 10.72 -4.17 11.07
N PRO A 22 11.44 -5.24 10.69
CA PRO A 22 11.94 -5.30 9.33
C PRO A 22 10.74 -5.14 8.40
N VAL A 23 10.92 -4.39 7.31
CA VAL A 23 10.05 -4.60 6.14
C VAL A 23 10.35 -6.03 5.69
N GLN A 24 9.62 -6.98 6.27
CA GLN A 24 9.54 -8.33 5.77
C GLN A 24 8.70 -8.21 4.52
N ALA A 25 9.33 -8.41 3.36
CA ALA A 25 8.65 -9.05 2.25
C ALA A 25 7.88 -10.21 2.89
N THR A 26 6.56 -10.19 2.76
CA THR A 26 5.75 -11.21 3.42
C THR A 26 6.27 -12.55 2.92
N GLU A 27 6.54 -13.51 3.80
CA GLU A 27 7.09 -14.81 3.41
C GLU A 27 6.16 -15.60 2.47
N ASN A 28 5.03 -15.00 2.03
CA ASN A 28 4.03 -15.61 1.17
C ASN A 28 3.19 -14.58 0.36
N GLU A 29 3.83 -13.72 -0.45
CA GLU A 29 3.09 -12.81 -1.36
C GLU A 29 2.13 -13.58 -2.28
N GLU A 30 2.52 -14.77 -2.71
CA GLU A 30 1.72 -15.68 -3.53
C GLU A 30 0.39 -16.09 -2.85
N GLU A 31 0.38 -16.29 -1.53
CA GLU A 31 -0.86 -16.57 -0.79
C GLU A 31 -1.82 -15.38 -0.83
N TYR A 32 -1.31 -14.15 -0.67
CA TYR A 32 -2.13 -12.95 -0.75
C TYR A 32 -2.62 -12.71 -2.19
N PHE A 33 -1.78 -12.96 -3.19
CA PHE A 33 -2.18 -12.89 -4.60
C PHE A 33 -3.31 -13.86 -4.89
N ARG A 34 -3.13 -15.15 -4.57
CA ARG A 34 -4.16 -16.17 -4.76
C ARG A 34 -5.46 -15.82 -4.02
N PHE A 35 -5.36 -15.35 -2.79
CA PHE A 35 -6.54 -14.94 -2.02
C PHE A 35 -7.31 -13.78 -2.67
N VAL A 36 -6.60 -12.77 -3.17
CA VAL A 36 -7.23 -11.61 -3.84
C VAL A 36 -7.76 -11.98 -5.22
N GLU A 37 -7.07 -12.85 -5.96
CA GLU A 37 -7.51 -13.40 -7.24
C GLU A 37 -8.79 -14.23 -7.08
N ASP A 38 -8.82 -15.12 -6.09
CA ASP A 38 -10.00 -15.91 -5.75
C ASP A 38 -11.20 -15.02 -5.36
N ALA A 39 -10.95 -13.92 -4.63
CA ALA A 39 -11.98 -12.96 -4.28
C ALA A 39 -12.55 -12.23 -5.51
N PHE A 40 -11.68 -11.84 -6.45
CA PHE A 40 -12.09 -11.27 -7.74
C PHE A 40 -12.95 -12.26 -8.54
N HIS A 41 -12.49 -13.51 -8.69
CA HIS A 41 -13.25 -14.54 -9.40
C HIS A 41 -14.58 -14.86 -8.72
N ALA A 42 -14.63 -14.85 -7.39
CA ALA A 42 -15.88 -15.01 -6.66
C ALA A 42 -16.88 -13.90 -7.03
N GLN A 43 -16.46 -12.64 -7.09
CA GLN A 43 -17.32 -11.52 -7.52
C GLN A 43 -17.73 -11.62 -8.99
N VAL A 44 -16.80 -11.96 -9.89
CA VAL A 44 -17.08 -12.12 -11.33
C VAL A 44 -18.07 -13.25 -11.56
N SER A 45 -17.95 -14.37 -10.85
CA SER A 45 -18.85 -15.51 -11.00
C SER A 45 -20.32 -15.15 -10.77
N LEU A 46 -20.58 -14.11 -9.95
CA LEU A 46 -21.94 -13.63 -9.65
C LEU A 46 -22.66 -13.05 -10.88
N SER A 47 -21.94 -12.74 -11.97
CA SER A 47 -22.52 -12.29 -13.23
C SER A 47 -22.86 -13.42 -14.20
N GLU A 48 -22.42 -14.65 -13.95
CA GLU A 48 -22.61 -15.77 -14.90
C GLU A 48 -24.05 -16.30 -14.95
N LYS A 49 -24.75 -16.25 -13.80
CA LYS A 49 -26.11 -16.77 -13.66
C LYS A 49 -26.84 -16.13 -12.48
N GLU A 50 -28.15 -16.20 -12.55
CA GLU A 50 -29.06 -15.80 -11.48
C GLU A 50 -28.94 -16.75 -10.28
N ARG A 51 -28.99 -16.19 -9.08
CA ARG A 51 -28.82 -16.90 -7.80
C ARG A 51 -29.72 -16.33 -6.72
N ASP A 52 -29.93 -17.10 -5.66
CA ASP A 52 -30.56 -16.59 -4.44
C ASP A 52 -29.60 -15.66 -3.68
N LEU A 53 -30.15 -14.65 -3.00
CA LEU A 53 -29.34 -13.71 -2.22
C LEU A 53 -28.51 -14.40 -1.12
N ALA A 54 -29.01 -15.50 -0.57
CA ALA A 54 -28.27 -16.30 0.40
C ALA A 54 -27.05 -16.99 -0.22
N GLU A 55 -27.16 -17.48 -1.46
CA GLU A 55 -26.04 -18.06 -2.21
C GLU A 55 -25.00 -16.99 -2.52
N ILE A 56 -25.42 -15.81 -2.98
CA ILE A 56 -24.53 -14.67 -3.22
C ILE A 56 -23.72 -14.34 -1.97
N LYS A 57 -24.40 -14.20 -0.82
CA LYS A 57 -23.73 -13.94 0.47
C LYS A 57 -22.74 -15.06 0.83
N LYS A 58 -23.10 -16.33 0.56
CA LYS A 58 -22.22 -17.48 0.83
C LYS A 58 -20.98 -17.48 -0.07
N ILE A 59 -21.08 -17.05 -1.33
CA ILE A 59 -19.94 -16.92 -2.26
C ILE A 59 -18.99 -15.82 -1.79
N LEU A 60 -19.52 -14.69 -1.30
CA LEU A 60 -18.71 -13.54 -0.88
C LEU A 60 -18.10 -13.70 0.53
N GLN A 61 -18.79 -14.42 1.42
CA GLN A 61 -18.45 -14.50 2.84
C GLN A 61 -17.03 -14.99 3.14
N PRO A 62 -16.41 -15.94 2.40
CA PRO A 62 -15.03 -16.32 2.64
C PRO A 62 -14.05 -15.17 2.46
N TYR A 63 -14.29 -14.31 1.47
CA TYR A 63 -13.32 -13.34 0.98
C TYR A 63 -13.54 -11.92 1.51
N LEU A 64 -14.80 -11.48 1.64
CA LEU A 64 -15.12 -10.10 1.96
C LEU A 64 -15.64 -9.97 3.38
N THR A 65 -15.33 -8.86 4.03
CA THR A 65 -16.01 -8.48 5.27
C THR A 65 -17.49 -8.25 5.02
N GLY A 66 -18.34 -8.45 6.04
CA GLY A 66 -19.78 -8.22 5.90
C GLY A 66 -20.12 -6.79 5.46
N GLN A 67 -19.32 -5.79 5.87
CA GLN A 67 -19.49 -4.42 5.44
C GLN A 67 -19.24 -4.25 3.94
N LEU A 68 -18.12 -4.77 3.43
CA LEU A 68 -17.79 -4.70 2.00
C LEU A 68 -18.77 -5.53 1.16
N SER A 69 -19.15 -6.74 1.59
CA SER A 69 -20.17 -7.54 0.91
C SER A 69 -21.50 -6.81 0.77
N ASN A 70 -21.94 -6.10 1.81
CA ASN A 70 -23.20 -5.36 1.77
C ASN A 70 -23.14 -4.18 0.79
N LYS A 71 -22.02 -3.46 0.73
CA LYS A 71 -21.82 -2.38 -0.26
C LYS A 71 -21.81 -2.95 -1.68
N PHE A 72 -21.05 -4.02 -1.91
CA PHE A 72 -20.98 -4.71 -3.19
C PHE A 72 -22.37 -5.16 -3.68
N ILE A 73 -23.12 -5.87 -2.83
CA ILE A 73 -24.47 -6.35 -3.16
C ILE A 73 -25.39 -5.17 -3.48
N LYS A 74 -25.40 -4.13 -2.64
CA LYS A 74 -26.28 -2.98 -2.82
C LYS A 74 -26.07 -2.28 -4.16
N GLU A 75 -24.83 -2.16 -4.61
CA GLU A 75 -24.49 -1.36 -5.79
C GLU A 75 -24.47 -2.16 -7.08
N ASN A 76 -24.18 -3.47 -7.03
CA ASN A 76 -23.89 -4.26 -8.23
C ASN A 76 -24.85 -5.44 -8.45
N VAL A 77 -25.60 -5.85 -7.42
CA VAL A 77 -26.51 -7.00 -7.53
C VAL A 77 -27.94 -6.52 -7.73
N ILE A 78 -28.52 -6.91 -8.87
CA ILE A 78 -29.87 -6.51 -9.27
C ILE A 78 -30.81 -7.72 -9.16
N LYS A 79 -32.05 -7.47 -8.75
CA LYS A 79 -33.11 -8.48 -8.74
C LYS A 79 -33.61 -8.74 -10.16
N THR A 80 -33.68 -10.00 -10.56
CA THR A 80 -34.27 -10.47 -11.81
C THR A 80 -35.55 -11.27 -11.54
N ASP A 81 -36.21 -11.77 -12.58
CA ASP A 81 -37.39 -12.63 -12.45
C ASP A 81 -37.09 -13.98 -11.77
N LYS A 82 -35.84 -14.45 -11.83
CA LYS A 82 -35.42 -15.76 -11.33
C LYS A 82 -34.47 -15.70 -10.12
N GLY A 83 -34.17 -14.51 -9.62
CA GLY A 83 -33.31 -14.34 -8.44
C GLY A 83 -32.58 -13.00 -8.46
N TYR A 84 -31.26 -13.07 -8.30
CA TYR A 84 -30.36 -11.93 -8.26
C TYR A 84 -29.11 -12.22 -9.07
N GLN A 85 -28.55 -11.20 -9.70
CA GLN A 85 -27.34 -11.31 -10.52
C GLN A 85 -26.49 -10.06 -10.40
N ALA A 86 -25.17 -10.22 -10.39
CA ALA A 86 -24.26 -9.09 -10.44
C ALA A 86 -24.09 -8.62 -11.89
N PHE A 87 -24.17 -7.31 -12.14
CA PHE A 87 -23.88 -6.74 -13.44
C PHE A 87 -22.60 -5.91 -13.37
N GLY A 88 -21.81 -5.98 -14.44
CA GLY A 88 -20.67 -5.09 -14.61
C GLY A 88 -21.13 -3.63 -14.71
N SER A 89 -20.30 -2.73 -14.22
CA SER A 89 -20.52 -1.29 -14.27
C SER A 89 -19.23 -0.63 -14.74
N ASP A 90 -19.35 0.41 -15.55
CA ASP A 90 -18.22 1.29 -15.90
C ASP A 90 -17.67 2.02 -14.65
N PHE A 91 -18.45 2.04 -13.56
CA PHE A 91 -18.05 2.53 -12.25
C PHE A 91 -18.35 1.48 -11.16
N ALA A 92 -17.30 0.80 -10.70
CA ALA A 92 -17.40 -0.42 -9.88
C ALA A 92 -16.56 -0.33 -8.58
N PRO A 93 -16.82 0.63 -7.67
CA PRO A 93 -15.91 0.98 -6.56
C PRO A 93 -15.71 -0.13 -5.52
N HIS A 94 -16.59 -1.13 -5.45
CA HIS A 94 -16.48 -2.25 -4.50
C HIS A 94 -16.11 -3.59 -5.16
N TYR A 95 -15.73 -3.57 -6.44
CA TYR A 95 -15.10 -4.73 -7.06
C TYR A 95 -13.62 -4.77 -6.69
N VAL A 96 -13.13 -5.97 -6.38
CA VAL A 96 -11.70 -6.24 -6.29
C VAL A 96 -11.10 -5.96 -7.67
N PRO A 97 -10.04 -5.15 -7.79
CA PRO A 97 -9.44 -4.88 -9.09
C PRO A 97 -8.80 -6.13 -9.68
N PHE A 98 -8.83 -6.26 -11.01
CA PHE A 98 -8.08 -7.29 -11.70
C PHE A 98 -6.60 -6.90 -11.77
N PHE A 99 -5.82 -7.35 -10.78
CA PHE A 99 -4.37 -7.15 -10.75
C PHE A 99 -3.66 -8.11 -11.70
N SER A 100 -2.40 -7.80 -12.02
CA SER A 100 -1.58 -8.63 -12.90
C SER A 100 -0.81 -9.74 -12.17
N TYR A 101 -0.77 -9.70 -10.83
CA TYR A 101 -0.11 -10.66 -9.93
C TYR A 101 1.34 -10.98 -10.33
N ASN A 102 2.06 -9.96 -10.81
CA ASN A 102 3.47 -10.03 -11.17
C ASN A 102 4.27 -8.97 -10.40
N GLU A 103 5.48 -8.64 -10.86
CA GLU A 103 6.36 -7.65 -10.21
C GLU A 103 5.73 -6.25 -10.02
N LYS A 104 4.63 -5.94 -10.71
CA LYS A 104 3.88 -4.68 -10.58
C LYS A 104 2.89 -4.69 -9.42
N THR A 105 2.45 -5.88 -8.99
CA THR A 105 1.59 -6.04 -7.83
C THR A 105 2.45 -6.09 -6.57
N LYS A 106 2.12 -5.28 -5.58
CA LYS A 106 2.89 -5.14 -4.33
C LYS A 106 2.06 -5.60 -3.15
N VAL A 107 2.72 -6.24 -2.19
CA VAL A 107 2.15 -6.60 -0.89
C VAL A 107 2.89 -5.85 0.21
N VAL A 108 2.17 -5.13 1.05
CA VAL A 108 2.75 -4.43 2.20
C VAL A 108 1.94 -4.75 3.44
N LYS A 109 2.59 -5.30 4.47
CA LYS A 109 2.00 -5.44 5.81
C LYS A 109 2.21 -4.15 6.60
N TYR A 110 1.14 -3.63 7.20
CA TYR A 110 1.20 -2.43 8.04
C TYR A 110 0.26 -2.55 9.23
N GLY A 111 0.84 -2.67 10.43
CA GLY A 111 0.10 -3.03 11.62
C GLY A 111 -0.46 -4.45 11.51
N GLU A 112 -1.76 -4.59 11.76
CA GLU A 112 -2.50 -5.86 11.65
C GLU A 112 -3.07 -6.10 10.24
N ASP A 113 -2.90 -5.13 9.34
CA ASP A 113 -3.49 -5.15 8.01
C ASP A 113 -2.45 -5.49 6.93
N VAL A 114 -2.94 -6.03 5.82
CA VAL A 114 -2.16 -6.28 4.60
C VAL A 114 -2.76 -5.52 3.44
N TYR A 115 -1.91 -4.86 2.67
CA TYR A 115 -2.29 -4.07 1.51
C TYR A 115 -1.76 -4.76 0.25
N VAL A 116 -2.63 -5.06 -0.69
CA VAL A 116 -2.27 -5.58 -2.02
C VAL A 116 -2.71 -4.56 -3.05
N PHE A 117 -1.79 -4.07 -3.88
CA PHE A 117 -2.09 -2.98 -4.82
C PHE A 117 -1.19 -3.00 -6.04
N GLU A 118 -1.65 -2.35 -7.11
CA GLU A 118 -0.95 -2.23 -8.37
C GLU A 118 -1.17 -0.82 -8.96
N TYR A 119 -0.17 -0.35 -9.71
CA TYR A 119 -0.29 0.85 -10.51
C TYR A 119 -0.99 0.56 -11.84
N PHE A 120 -2.10 1.23 -12.07
CA PHE A 120 -2.83 1.24 -13.33
C PHE A 120 -2.46 2.54 -14.07
N GLY A 121 -1.52 2.40 -15.01
CA GLY A 121 -1.24 3.45 -15.99
C GLY A 121 -2.14 3.31 -17.22
N ASP A 122 -2.20 4.36 -18.04
CA ASP A 122 -2.90 4.36 -19.33
C ASP A 122 -2.58 3.09 -20.14
N LYS A 123 -3.56 2.19 -20.26
CA LYS A 123 -3.50 1.00 -21.10
C LYS A 123 -4.73 0.96 -22.01
N ASP A 124 -4.50 0.38 -23.20
CA ASP A 124 -5.43 0.27 -24.32
C ASP A 124 -6.88 -0.07 -23.91
N GLY A 125 -7.78 0.83 -24.32
CA GLY A 125 -9.22 0.73 -24.19
C GLY A 125 -9.86 2.00 -24.78
N PRO A 126 -11.14 2.00 -25.16
CA PRO A 126 -11.81 3.18 -25.72
C PRO A 126 -11.98 4.33 -24.72
N VAL A 127 -11.68 4.09 -23.44
CA VAL A 127 -11.81 5.06 -22.34
C VAL A 127 -10.47 5.10 -21.60
N SER A 128 -9.87 6.28 -21.48
CA SER A 128 -8.70 6.51 -20.64
C SER A 128 -9.13 6.92 -19.23
N TYR A 129 -8.54 6.26 -18.24
CA TYR A 129 -8.59 6.68 -16.85
C TYR A 129 -7.20 7.18 -16.50
N GLY A 130 -7.11 8.33 -15.83
CA GLY A 130 -5.81 8.86 -15.42
C GLY A 130 -5.04 7.85 -14.57
N ASP A 131 -3.73 7.82 -14.73
CA ASP A 131 -2.82 7.00 -13.96
C ASP A 131 -3.12 7.04 -12.45
N HIS A 132 -3.31 5.87 -11.83
CA HIS A 132 -3.61 5.76 -10.41
C HIS A 132 -3.20 4.40 -9.84
N TYR A 133 -3.04 4.34 -8.53
CA TYR A 133 -2.95 3.06 -7.83
C TYR A 133 -4.34 2.58 -7.46
N MET A 134 -4.58 1.28 -7.60
CA MET A 134 -5.71 0.62 -6.96
C MET A 134 -5.22 -0.45 -6.03
N GLY A 135 -5.96 -0.70 -4.96
CA GLY A 135 -5.58 -1.68 -3.96
C GLY A 135 -6.76 -2.29 -3.23
N VAL A 136 -6.41 -3.26 -2.39
CA VAL A 136 -7.31 -3.83 -1.40
C VAL A 136 -6.61 -3.82 -0.05
N LYS A 137 -7.42 -3.56 0.98
CA LYS A 137 -7.02 -3.74 2.37
C LYS A 137 -7.57 -5.08 2.87
N ILE A 138 -6.70 -5.89 3.44
CA ILE A 138 -7.02 -7.19 4.03
C ILE A 138 -6.83 -7.07 5.54
N SER A 139 -7.85 -7.44 6.30
CA SER A 139 -7.87 -7.42 7.76
C SER A 139 -8.31 -8.78 8.30
N GLU A 140 -7.84 -9.13 9.49
CA GLU A 140 -8.30 -10.32 10.19
C GLU A 140 -9.65 -10.05 10.87
N VAL A 141 -10.65 -10.89 10.59
CA VAL A 141 -11.98 -10.82 11.21
C VAL A 141 -12.33 -12.21 11.76
N ASN A 142 -12.42 -12.31 13.09
CA ASN A 142 -12.72 -13.55 13.80
C ASN A 142 -11.79 -14.72 13.42
N GLY A 143 -10.48 -14.47 13.31
CA GLY A 143 -9.51 -15.52 12.97
C GLY A 143 -9.41 -15.84 11.47
N SER A 144 -9.97 -15.01 10.60
CA SER A 144 -9.93 -15.22 9.15
C SER A 144 -9.61 -13.94 8.40
N TRP A 145 -8.67 -14.01 7.46
CA TRP A 145 -8.34 -12.91 6.57
C TRP A 145 -9.51 -12.58 5.63
N LYS A 146 -9.83 -11.30 5.51
CA LYS A 146 -10.90 -10.78 4.65
C LYS A 146 -10.51 -9.45 4.03
N ILE A 147 -10.94 -9.22 2.80
CA ILE A 147 -10.88 -7.90 2.19
C ILE A 147 -11.90 -7.01 2.91
N SER A 148 -11.38 -5.99 3.58
CA SER A 148 -12.17 -5.00 4.31
C SER A 148 -12.53 -3.80 3.44
N GLU A 149 -11.69 -3.48 2.45
CA GLU A 149 -11.83 -2.27 1.64
C GLU A 149 -11.18 -2.42 0.27
N VAL A 150 -11.78 -1.80 -0.75
CA VAL A 150 -11.18 -1.54 -2.06
C VAL A 150 -10.74 -0.07 -2.05
N LEU A 151 -9.50 0.18 -2.44
CA LEU A 151 -8.82 1.46 -2.33
C LEU A 151 -8.59 2.04 -3.73
N SER A 152 -9.16 3.22 -4.00
CA SER A 152 -8.83 4.04 -5.17
C SER A 152 -7.59 4.92 -4.95
N GLU A 153 -7.14 5.03 -3.70
CA GLU A 153 -5.91 5.72 -3.31
C GLU A 153 -5.23 4.90 -2.21
N ILE A 154 -3.93 4.69 -2.33
CA ILE A 154 -3.15 3.95 -1.33
C ILE A 154 -2.66 4.95 -0.26
N PRO A 155 -2.84 4.65 1.05
CA PRO A 155 -2.36 5.53 2.10
C PRO A 155 -0.87 5.82 1.97
N LYS A 156 -0.46 7.09 2.12
CA LYS A 156 0.95 7.51 1.99
C LYS A 156 1.92 6.71 2.86
N SER A 157 1.48 6.34 4.07
CA SER A 157 2.23 5.51 5.00
C SER A 157 2.60 4.12 4.46
N ILE A 158 1.89 3.65 3.42
CA ILE A 158 2.15 2.40 2.70
C ILE A 158 3.06 2.68 1.50
N THR A 159 2.77 3.70 0.70
CA THR A 159 3.55 4.00 -0.52
C THR A 159 5.00 4.39 -0.21
N GLU A 160 5.23 5.16 0.87
CA GLU A 160 6.56 5.55 1.34
C GLU A 160 7.45 4.34 1.75
N ARG A 161 6.87 3.16 1.99
CA ARG A 161 7.61 1.95 2.39
C ARG A 161 8.15 1.13 1.22
N ILE A 162 7.64 1.38 0.02
CA ILE A 162 8.02 0.66 -1.21
C ILE A 162 9.10 1.42 -1.98
N GLU A 163 9.24 2.73 -1.71
CA GLU A 163 10.17 3.64 -2.37
C GLU A 163 11.36 4.06 -1.47
N PRO A 164 12.21 3.15 -0.95
CA PRO A 164 13.41 3.56 -0.23
C PRO A 164 14.46 4.24 -1.15
N HIS A 165 14.25 4.24 -2.48
CA HIS A 165 15.20 4.79 -3.46
C HIS A 165 15.05 6.31 -3.69
N GLN A 166 13.91 6.93 -3.38
CA GLN A 166 13.75 8.38 -3.54
C GLN A 166 14.39 9.17 -2.39
N ILE A 167 14.28 8.67 -1.15
CA ILE A 167 14.91 9.30 0.03
C ILE A 167 16.42 9.36 -0.13
N ASN A 168 17.06 8.28 -0.57
CA ASN A 168 18.51 8.26 -0.79
C ASN A 168 18.94 9.17 -1.94
N LYS A 169 18.12 9.32 -2.99
CA LYS A 169 18.43 10.19 -4.13
C LYS A 169 18.28 11.67 -3.79
N GLU A 170 17.27 12.04 -3.00
CA GLU A 170 17.11 13.41 -2.49
C GLU A 170 18.16 13.76 -1.45
N LEU A 171 18.49 12.82 -0.54
CA LEU A 171 19.56 12.98 0.43
C LEU A 171 20.93 13.11 -0.26
N ASP A 172 21.21 12.27 -1.27
CA ASP A 172 22.44 12.36 -2.07
C ASP A 172 22.51 13.66 -2.87
N THR A 173 21.37 14.14 -3.38
CA THR A 173 21.30 15.41 -4.12
C THR A 173 21.51 16.61 -3.18
N ALA A 174 20.93 16.56 -1.97
CA ALA A 174 21.12 17.57 -0.93
C ALA A 174 22.54 17.57 -0.36
N LEU A 175 23.15 16.40 -0.16
CA LEU A 175 24.54 16.27 0.28
C LEU A 175 25.51 16.75 -0.80
N LYS A 176 25.22 16.50 -2.08
CA LYS A 176 26.01 17.04 -3.20
C LYS A 176 25.90 18.56 -3.31
N SER A 177 24.72 19.15 -3.08
CA SER A 177 24.53 20.61 -3.13
C SER A 177 25.16 21.35 -1.95
N LEU A 178 25.18 20.72 -0.77
CA LEU A 178 25.90 21.25 0.39
C LEU A 178 27.42 21.22 0.15
N ASN A 179 27.95 20.13 -0.40
CA ASN A 179 29.39 20.03 -0.70
C ASN A 179 29.83 21.04 -1.76
N THR A 180 29.05 21.30 -2.80
CA THR A 180 29.40 22.33 -3.81
C THR A 180 29.37 23.75 -3.23
N HIS A 181 28.52 24.02 -2.23
CA HIS A 181 28.54 25.30 -1.50
C HIS A 181 29.78 25.47 -0.61
N PHE A 182 30.28 24.40 0.02
CA PHE A 182 31.51 24.47 0.84
C PHE A 182 32.79 24.69 0.03
N TYR A 183 32.85 24.21 -1.23
CA TYR A 183 34.01 24.43 -2.09
C TYR A 183 34.04 25.82 -2.77
N SER A 184 32.92 26.55 -2.85
CA SER A 184 32.90 27.89 -3.47
C SER A 184 33.27 29.05 -2.52
N VAL A 185 33.49 28.79 -1.23
CA VAL A 185 33.81 29.83 -0.22
C VAL A 185 35.32 29.92 0.07
N ARG A 186 36.17 29.22 -0.69
CA ARG A 186 37.63 29.41 -0.68
C ARG A 186 38.16 30.01 -1.98
N THR A 187 37.64 31.16 -2.38
CA THR A 187 38.43 32.08 -3.21
C THR A 187 39.33 32.91 -2.26
N PRO A 188 40.66 32.83 -2.36
CA PRO A 188 41.50 33.79 -1.68
C PRO A 188 41.24 35.16 -2.30
N ILE A 189 40.73 36.10 -1.51
CA ILE A 189 40.74 37.51 -1.88
C ILE A 189 42.21 37.91 -1.90
N LEU A 190 42.81 37.95 -3.10
CA LEU A 190 44.12 38.54 -3.30
C LEU A 190 43.95 40.06 -3.20
N MET A 191 44.04 40.57 -1.97
CA MET A 191 44.06 42.00 -1.69
C MET A 191 45.40 42.56 -2.18
N THR A 192 45.41 43.15 -3.38
CA THR A 192 46.56 43.89 -3.88
C THR A 192 46.75 45.15 -3.03
N MET A 193 47.70 45.12 -2.10
CA MET A 193 48.16 46.33 -1.41
C MET A 193 49.03 47.16 -2.35
N HIS A 194 48.52 48.32 -2.75
CA HIS A 194 49.31 49.34 -3.42
C HIS A 194 49.93 50.25 -2.36
N PHE A 195 51.25 50.19 -2.18
CA PHE A 195 52.00 51.13 -1.34
C PHE A 195 52.43 52.33 -2.20
N PRO A 196 52.11 53.58 -1.82
CA PRO A 196 52.74 54.75 -2.42
C PRO A 196 54.12 54.96 -1.79
N HIS A 197 55.15 55.00 -2.63
CA HIS A 197 56.49 55.46 -2.23
C HIS A 197 56.44 56.97 -1.95
N LEU A 198 56.86 57.34 -0.74
CA LEU A 198 57.34 58.69 -0.41
C LEU A 198 58.86 58.63 -0.30
N PHE A 199 59.48 59.70 -0.83
CA PHE A 199 60.91 60.03 -0.98
C PHE A 199 61.58 59.57 -2.28
#